data_AF-Q5DRT4-F1
#
_entry.id   AF-Q5DRT4-F1
#
_cell.length_a   1.000
_cell.length_b   1.000
_cell.length_c   1.000
_cell.angle_alpha   90.00
_cell.angle_beta   90.00
_cell.angle_gamma   90.00
#
_symmetry.space_group_name_H-M   'P 1'
#
loop_
_entity.id
_entity.type
_entity.pdbx_description
1 polymer ?
#
loop_
_entity_poly.entity_id
_entity_poly.type
_entity_poly.pdbx_seq_one_letter_code
_entity_poly.pdbx_strand_id
1 'polypeptide(L)'
;QLFRPDNFVFGQSGAGNNWAKGHYTEGAELVDQVLDVVRREAEGCDCLQGFQITHSLGGGTGAGMGTLLISKIREEFPDRMMATFSVVPSPKVSDTVVEPYNATLSVHQLVENSDETFCIDNEALYDICMRTLKLTSPSYGDLNHLVSAVMSGVTTCLR
;
A
#
# COMPACT_ATOMS: atom_id res chain seq x y z
N GLN A 1 -0.82 -12.60 21.23
CA GLN A 1 -1.19 -11.55 20.27
C GLN A 1 0.07 -10.74 19.98
N LEU A 2 0.42 -10.54 18.70
CA LEU A 2 1.70 -9.91 18.32
C LEU A 2 1.59 -8.39 18.12
N PHE A 3 0.46 -7.91 17.60
CA PHE A 3 0.26 -6.49 17.27
C PHE A 3 -0.34 -5.70 18.44
N ARG A 4 0.10 -4.44 18.58
CA ARG A 4 -0.43 -3.50 19.56
C ARG A 4 -1.81 -2.99 19.11
N PRO A 5 -2.86 -3.08 19.95
CA PRO A 5 -4.19 -2.59 19.60
C PRO A 5 -4.24 -1.12 19.20
N ASP A 6 -3.42 -0.29 19.85
CA ASP A 6 -3.33 1.16 19.63
C ASP A 6 -2.80 1.56 18.24
N ASN A 7 -2.29 0.60 17.44
CA ASN A 7 -1.80 0.85 16.09
C ASN A 7 -2.88 0.56 15.02
N PHE A 8 -4.06 0.06 15.41
CA PHE A 8 -5.16 -0.16 14.49
C PHE A 8 -6.04 1.10 14.40
N VAL A 9 -6.05 1.73 13.23
CA VAL A 9 -6.91 2.87 12.91
C VAL A 9 -7.88 2.46 11.82
N PHE A 10 -9.17 2.74 12.00
CA PHE A 10 -10.22 2.39 11.05
C PHE A 10 -11.33 3.45 11.03
N GLY A 11 -11.85 3.74 9.84
CA GLY A 11 -13.02 4.59 9.64
C GLY A 11 -14.33 3.80 9.69
N GLN A 12 -15.45 4.51 9.82
CA GLN A 12 -16.80 3.93 9.72
C GLN A 12 -17.33 3.88 8.27
N SER A 13 -16.68 4.62 7.37
CA SER A 13 -17.08 4.80 5.98
C SER A 13 -15.98 4.30 5.04
N GLY A 14 -16.37 3.84 3.86
CA GLY A 14 -15.47 3.35 2.82
C GLY A 14 -15.45 4.27 1.61
N ALA A 15 -14.32 4.30 0.89
CA ALA A 15 -14.17 5.13 -0.30
C ALA A 15 -15.01 4.67 -1.51
N GLY A 16 -15.58 3.45 -1.48
CA GLY A 16 -16.48 2.95 -2.52
C GLY A 16 -15.83 2.88 -3.91
N ASN A 17 -14.56 2.44 -3.98
CA ASN A 17 -13.77 2.38 -5.21
C ASN A 17 -13.56 3.72 -5.93
N ASN A 18 -13.69 4.84 -5.21
CA ASN A 18 -13.43 6.17 -5.74
C ASN A 18 -12.18 6.79 -5.08
N TRP A 19 -11.13 7.01 -5.87
CA TRP A 19 -9.90 7.64 -5.42
C TRP A 19 -10.15 9.02 -4.79
N ALA A 20 -11.01 9.85 -5.39
CA ALA A 20 -11.25 11.21 -4.89
C ALA A 20 -11.91 11.22 -3.50
N LYS A 21 -12.82 10.27 -3.23
CA LYS A 21 -13.38 10.12 -1.87
C LYS A 21 -12.31 9.67 -0.88
N GLY A 22 -11.46 8.72 -1.29
CA GLY A 22 -10.34 8.27 -0.47
C GLY A 22 -9.30 9.35 -0.19
N HIS A 23 -9.06 10.25 -1.14
CA HIS A 23 -8.00 11.25 -1.04
C HIS A 23 -8.45 12.58 -0.44
N TYR A 24 -9.64 13.08 -0.81
CA TYR A 24 -10.07 14.43 -0.44
C TYR A 24 -11.13 14.48 0.67
N THR A 25 -11.87 13.39 0.92
CA THR A 25 -12.97 13.38 1.91
C THR A 25 -12.73 12.38 3.03
N GLU A 26 -13.02 11.10 2.80
CA GLU A 26 -13.04 10.08 3.85
C GLU A 26 -11.64 9.81 4.40
N GLY A 27 -10.63 9.76 3.54
CA GLY A 27 -9.25 9.56 3.99
C GLY A 27 -8.66 10.80 4.65
N ALA A 28 -9.10 12.00 4.27
CA ALA A 28 -8.66 13.24 4.91
C ALA A 28 -9.16 13.36 6.35
N GLU A 29 -10.35 12.81 6.67
CA GLU A 29 -10.84 12.74 8.05
C GLU A 29 -10.04 11.76 8.93
N LEU A 30 -9.43 10.73 8.32
CA LEU A 30 -8.73 9.66 9.04
C LEU A 30 -7.21 9.87 9.10
N VAL A 31 -6.62 10.61 8.14
CA VAL A 31 -5.17 10.71 7.97
C VAL A 31 -4.46 11.29 9.20
N ASP A 32 -5.05 12.28 9.86
CA ASP A 32 -4.44 12.91 11.04
C ASP A 32 -4.25 11.91 12.19
N GLN A 33 -5.24 11.04 12.41
CA GLN A 33 -5.14 9.98 13.42
C GLN A 33 -4.05 8.96 13.06
N VAL A 34 -3.91 8.61 11.79
CA VAL A 34 -2.85 7.72 11.32
C VAL A 34 -1.48 8.38 11.49
N LEU A 35 -1.33 9.67 11.16
CA LEU A 35 -0.09 10.41 11.32
C LEU A 35 0.33 10.52 12.78
N ASP A 36 -0.61 10.73 13.71
CA ASP A 36 -0.29 10.75 15.15
C ASP A 36 0.27 9.41 15.64
N VAL A 37 -0.28 8.29 15.15
CA VAL A 37 0.28 6.96 15.43
C VAL A 37 1.67 6.82 14.80
N VAL A 38 1.84 7.22 13.54
CA VAL A 38 3.14 7.15 12.85
C VAL A 38 4.20 7.98 13.60
N ARG A 39 3.88 9.18 14.06
CA ARG A 39 4.77 10.02 14.87
C ARG A 39 5.19 9.34 16.15
N ARG A 40 4.23 8.77 16.90
CA ARG A 40 4.53 8.02 18.13
C ARG A 40 5.49 6.87 17.90
N GLU A 41 5.29 6.09 16.83
CA GLU A 41 6.16 4.96 16.52
C GLU A 41 7.54 5.43 16.00
N ALA A 42 7.58 6.55 15.27
CA ALA A 42 8.83 7.17 14.81
C ALA A 42 9.67 7.72 15.98
N GLU A 43 9.05 8.36 16.97
CA GLU A 43 9.70 8.82 18.21
C GLU A 43 10.21 7.65 19.07
N GLY A 44 9.58 6.48 18.96
CA GLY A 44 10.03 5.25 19.62
C GLY A 44 11.29 4.64 19.01
N CYS A 45 11.75 5.12 17.86
CA CYS A 45 12.94 4.63 17.17
C CYS A 45 14.15 5.53 17.44
N ASP A 46 15.32 4.97 17.75
CA ASP A 46 16.56 5.75 17.93
C ASP A 46 16.99 6.48 16.63
N CYS A 47 16.83 5.80 15.49
CA CYS A 47 17.11 6.37 14.17
C CYS A 47 16.22 5.72 13.10
N LEU A 48 15.16 6.42 12.70
CA LEU A 48 14.27 5.96 11.63
C LEU A 48 14.96 6.04 10.26
N GLN A 49 15.01 4.92 9.53
CA GLN A 49 15.63 4.88 8.19
C GLN A 49 14.65 5.27 7.07
N GLY A 50 13.40 4.83 7.17
CA GLY A 50 12.41 5.02 6.11
C GLY A 50 11.08 4.36 6.44
N PHE A 51 10.15 4.45 5.50
CA PHE A 51 8.81 3.91 5.58
C PHE A 51 8.57 2.91 4.46
N GLN A 52 7.82 1.85 4.78
CA GLN A 52 7.32 0.88 3.82
C GLN A 52 5.80 0.95 3.81
N ILE A 53 5.21 1.27 2.66
CA ILE A 53 3.75 1.40 2.51
C ILE A 53 3.24 0.35 1.55
N THR A 54 2.31 -0.49 2.01
CA THR A 54 1.68 -1.53 1.19
C THR A 54 0.25 -1.10 0.88
N HIS A 55 -0.09 -0.96 -0.40
CA HIS A 55 -1.42 -0.50 -0.81
C HIS A 55 -1.78 -0.98 -2.23
N SER A 56 -3.06 -0.86 -2.60
CA SER A 56 -3.52 -1.14 -3.97
C SER A 56 -3.76 0.15 -4.74
N LEU A 57 -3.42 0.15 -6.02
CA LEU A 57 -3.64 1.29 -6.93
C LEU A 57 -5.04 1.28 -7.55
N GLY A 58 -5.68 0.12 -7.63
CA GLY A 58 -7.00 -0.05 -8.24
C GLY A 58 -8.18 0.36 -7.35
N GLY A 59 -8.03 0.25 -6.02
CA GLY A 59 -9.11 0.49 -5.06
C GLY A 59 -9.30 1.96 -4.69
N GLY A 60 -10.43 2.32 -4.09
CA GLY A 60 -10.67 3.70 -3.66
C GLY A 60 -9.87 4.10 -2.42
N THR A 61 -9.85 3.24 -1.40
CA THR A 61 -9.18 3.52 -0.12
C THR A 61 -7.67 3.33 -0.25
N GLY A 62 -7.23 2.16 -0.75
CA GLY A 62 -5.80 1.86 -0.91
C GLY A 62 -5.09 2.87 -1.80
N ALA A 63 -5.76 3.31 -2.87
CA ALA A 63 -5.18 4.27 -3.80
C ALA A 63 -5.30 5.69 -3.24
N GLY A 64 -6.52 6.16 -2.93
CA GLY A 64 -6.77 7.54 -2.49
C GLY A 64 -6.15 7.90 -1.14
N MET A 65 -6.47 7.13 -0.09
CA MET A 65 -5.93 7.37 1.25
C MET A 65 -4.44 7.01 1.32
N GLY A 66 -4.02 5.96 0.63
CA GLY A 66 -2.61 5.56 0.56
C GLY A 66 -1.74 6.67 -0.03
N THR A 67 -2.14 7.26 -1.16
CA THR A 67 -1.37 8.36 -1.76
C THR A 67 -1.40 9.64 -0.93
N LEU A 68 -2.51 9.93 -0.25
CA LEU A 68 -2.59 11.05 0.70
C LEU A 68 -1.59 10.86 1.84
N LEU A 69 -1.55 9.66 2.44
CA LEU A 69 -0.65 9.35 3.54
C LEU A 69 0.82 9.46 3.12
N ILE A 70 1.17 8.96 1.94
CA ILE A 70 2.54 9.05 1.39
C ILE A 70 2.98 10.52 1.29
N SER A 71 2.12 11.38 0.72
CA SER A 71 2.41 12.81 0.61
C SER A 71 2.62 13.46 1.99
N LYS A 72 1.76 13.15 2.97
CA LYS A 72 1.88 13.71 4.32
C LYS A 72 3.11 13.23 5.08
N ILE A 73 3.47 11.96 4.96
CA ILE A 73 4.70 11.46 5.57
C ILE A 73 5.92 12.11 4.90
N ARG A 74 5.90 12.32 3.58
CA ARG A 74 6.98 13.03 2.88
C ARG A 74 7.13 14.48 3.33
N GLU A 75 6.02 15.18 3.61
CA GLU A 75 6.04 16.54 4.16
C GLU A 75 6.73 16.59 5.55
N GLU A 76 6.44 15.62 6.44
CA GLU A 76 7.00 15.60 7.79
C GLU A 76 8.41 15.01 7.89
N PHE A 77 8.71 14.04 7.03
CA PHE A 77 9.95 13.26 7.03
C PHE A 77 10.63 13.30 5.65
N PRO A 78 11.04 14.47 5.14
CA PRO A 78 11.52 14.64 3.77
C PRO A 78 12.78 13.83 3.47
N ASP A 79 13.68 13.69 4.45
CA ASP A 79 14.97 13.01 4.29
C ASP A 79 14.92 11.49 4.50
N ARG A 80 13.72 10.92 4.70
CA ARG A 80 13.54 9.49 4.94
C ARG A 80 13.15 8.76 3.67
N MET A 81 13.69 7.55 3.49
CA MET A 81 13.36 6.73 2.33
C MET A 81 11.87 6.34 2.36
N MET A 82 11.19 6.51 1.23
CA MET A 82 9.80 6.09 1.04
C MET A 82 9.73 4.96 0.02
N ALA A 83 9.48 3.73 0.48
CA ALA A 83 9.29 2.57 -0.37
C ALA A 83 7.81 2.14 -0.38
N THR A 84 7.26 1.88 -1.55
CA THR A 84 5.87 1.43 -1.71
C THR A 84 5.80 0.05 -2.35
N PHE A 85 4.91 -0.79 -1.84
CA PHE A 85 4.54 -2.07 -2.43
C PHE A 85 3.12 -1.92 -2.95
N SER A 86 3.01 -1.69 -4.25
CA SER A 86 1.78 -1.24 -4.88
C SER A 86 1.22 -2.33 -5.80
N VAL A 87 0.02 -2.81 -5.48
CA VAL A 87 -0.69 -3.76 -6.35
C VAL A 87 -1.31 -3.00 -7.51
N VAL A 88 -0.79 -3.23 -8.73
CA VAL A 88 -1.26 -2.60 -9.95
C VAL A 88 -2.50 -3.33 -10.49
N PRO A 89 -3.43 -2.62 -11.16
CA PRO A 89 -4.60 -3.25 -11.76
C PRO A 89 -4.18 -4.16 -12.93
N SER A 90 -4.88 -5.29 -13.10
CA SER A 90 -4.73 -6.19 -14.24
C SER A 90 -6.07 -6.38 -14.97
N PRO A 91 -6.07 -6.40 -16.31
CA PRO A 91 -7.30 -6.51 -17.10
C PRO A 91 -8.08 -7.82 -16.89
N LYS A 92 -7.43 -8.91 -16.45
CA LYS A 92 -8.09 -10.22 -16.27
C LYS A 92 -8.60 -10.47 -14.85
N VAL A 93 -8.09 -9.73 -13.88
CA VAL A 93 -8.36 -9.92 -12.44
C VAL A 93 -9.02 -8.65 -11.85
N SER A 94 -9.31 -7.66 -12.69
CA SER A 94 -9.96 -6.41 -12.29
C SER A 94 -11.42 -6.66 -11.90
N ASP A 95 -11.76 -6.36 -10.65
CA ASP A 95 -13.14 -6.40 -10.15
C ASP A 95 -13.84 -5.05 -10.39
N THR A 96 -13.10 -4.00 -10.79
CA THR A 96 -13.62 -2.64 -10.87
C THR A 96 -13.33 -1.91 -12.18
N VAL A 97 -14.41 -1.43 -12.82
CA VAL A 97 -14.34 -0.65 -14.08
C VAL A 97 -13.61 0.69 -13.96
N VAL A 98 -13.45 1.21 -12.73
CA VAL A 98 -12.80 2.50 -12.44
C VAL A 98 -11.32 2.37 -12.06
N GLU A 99 -10.76 1.16 -12.06
CA GLU A 99 -9.35 0.94 -11.71
C GLU A 99 -8.36 1.75 -12.55
N PRO A 100 -8.53 1.92 -13.88
CA PRO A 100 -7.62 2.74 -14.66
C PRO A 100 -7.60 4.20 -14.20
N TYR A 101 -8.73 4.75 -13.77
CA TYR A 101 -8.82 6.11 -13.23
C TYR A 101 -8.10 6.21 -11.89
N ASN A 102 -8.37 5.30 -10.96
CA ASN A 102 -7.73 5.28 -9.65
C ASN A 102 -6.21 5.12 -9.76
N ALA A 103 -5.75 4.21 -10.63
CA ALA A 103 -4.33 3.98 -10.86
C ALA A 103 -3.64 5.20 -11.47
N THR A 104 -4.25 5.85 -12.47
CA THR A 104 -3.67 7.05 -13.10
C THR A 104 -3.47 8.18 -12.09
N LEU A 105 -4.48 8.46 -11.27
CA LEU A 105 -4.43 9.51 -10.25
C LEU A 105 -3.41 9.18 -9.16
N SER A 106 -3.30 7.90 -8.79
CA SER A 106 -2.37 7.47 -7.74
C SER A 106 -0.92 7.45 -8.20
N VAL A 107 -0.66 7.00 -9.43
CA VAL A 107 0.69 7.01 -10.01
C VAL A 107 1.24 8.43 -10.08
N HIS A 108 0.42 9.42 -10.41
CA HIS A 108 0.84 10.83 -10.38
C HIS A 108 1.41 11.23 -9.01
N GLN A 109 0.72 10.87 -7.92
CA GLN A 109 1.18 11.15 -6.55
C GLN A 109 2.41 10.32 -6.15
N LEU A 110 2.51 9.06 -6.59
CA LEU A 110 3.65 8.21 -6.31
C LEU A 110 4.93 8.69 -6.98
N VAL A 111 4.84 9.18 -8.22
CA VAL A 111 6.00 9.71 -8.96
C VAL A 111 6.67 10.87 -8.23
N GLU A 112 5.89 11.69 -7.53
CA GLU A 112 6.42 12.85 -6.81
C GLU A 112 6.89 12.52 -5.39
N ASN A 113 6.26 11.55 -4.73
CA ASN A 113 6.43 11.35 -3.29
C ASN A 113 7.12 10.03 -2.89
N SER A 114 7.26 9.05 -3.78
CA SER A 114 7.95 7.78 -3.49
C SER A 114 9.37 7.75 -4.06
N ASP A 115 10.32 7.18 -3.30
CA ASP A 115 11.69 6.97 -3.79
C ASP A 115 11.80 5.65 -4.57
N GLU A 116 11.05 4.64 -4.14
CA GLU A 116 11.01 3.31 -4.76
C GLU A 116 9.59 2.77 -4.74
N THR A 117 9.11 2.28 -5.88
CA THR A 117 7.80 1.63 -6.02
C THR A 117 7.94 0.23 -6.59
N PHE A 118 7.57 -0.78 -5.81
CA PHE A 118 7.45 -2.16 -6.24
C PHE A 118 6.06 -2.38 -6.83
N CYS A 119 5.98 -2.48 -8.16
CA CYS A 119 4.75 -2.77 -8.87
C CYS A 119 4.47 -4.28 -8.85
N ILE A 120 3.39 -4.67 -8.18
CA ILE A 120 2.96 -6.06 -8.04
C ILE A 120 1.71 -6.29 -8.90
N ASP A 121 1.83 -7.16 -9.90
CA ASP A 121 0.71 -7.55 -10.76
C ASP A 121 0.10 -8.88 -10.29
N ASN A 122 -1.18 -8.83 -9.92
CA ASN A 122 -1.92 -10.03 -9.51
C ASN A 122 -1.98 -11.08 -10.62
N GLU A 123 -2.14 -10.71 -11.90
CA GLU A 123 -2.18 -11.68 -12.99
C GLU A 123 -0.86 -12.42 -13.13
N ALA A 124 0.26 -11.71 -13.02
CA ALA A 124 1.58 -12.34 -13.01
C ALA A 124 1.76 -13.30 -11.82
N LEU A 125 1.28 -12.92 -10.62
CA LEU A 125 1.31 -13.80 -9.46
C LEU A 125 0.44 -15.05 -9.65
N TYR A 126 -0.77 -14.89 -10.20
CA TYR A 126 -1.65 -16.01 -10.55
C TYR A 126 -0.98 -16.96 -11.55
N ASP A 127 -0.34 -16.41 -12.59
CA ASP A 127 0.40 -17.20 -13.58
C ASP A 127 1.57 -17.96 -12.95
N ILE A 128 2.32 -17.36 -12.02
CA ILE A 128 3.40 -18.03 -11.28
C ILE A 128 2.85 -19.19 -10.45
N CYS A 129 1.77 -18.95 -9.68
CA CYS A 129 1.14 -19.98 -8.86
C CYS A 129 0.64 -21.17 -9.69
N MET A 130 -0.03 -20.91 -10.82
CA MET A 130 -0.58 -21.97 -11.66
C MET A 130 0.50 -22.71 -12.45
N ARG A 131 1.41 -21.99 -13.11
CA ARG A 131 2.38 -22.60 -14.04
C ARG A 131 3.60 -23.16 -13.33
N THR A 132 4.13 -22.44 -12.33
CA THR A 132 5.38 -22.82 -11.66
C THR A 132 5.12 -23.66 -10.41
N LEU A 133 4.24 -23.19 -9.53
CA LEU A 133 3.91 -23.91 -8.29
C LEU A 133 2.88 -25.02 -8.50
N LYS A 134 2.29 -25.11 -9.69
CA LYS A 134 1.32 -26.15 -10.09
C LYS A 134 0.09 -26.21 -9.19
N LEU A 135 -0.32 -25.07 -8.65
CA LEU A 135 -1.55 -24.93 -7.87
C LEU A 135 -2.76 -24.90 -8.82
N THR A 136 -3.74 -25.76 -8.58
CA THR A 136 -4.93 -25.89 -9.42
C THR A 136 -5.91 -24.72 -9.25
N SER A 137 -6.00 -24.16 -8.05
CA SER A 137 -6.87 -23.01 -7.73
C SER A 137 -6.17 -22.10 -6.72
N PRO A 138 -5.24 -21.24 -7.16
CA PRO A 138 -4.57 -20.28 -6.28
C PRO A 138 -5.56 -19.34 -5.59
N SER A 139 -5.31 -19.07 -4.32
CA SER A 139 -6.08 -18.15 -3.49
C SER A 139 -5.26 -16.87 -3.20
N TYR A 140 -5.92 -15.82 -2.71
CA TYR A 140 -5.21 -14.62 -2.23
C TYR A 140 -4.19 -14.93 -1.12
N GLY A 141 -4.37 -16.01 -0.35
CA GLY A 141 -3.39 -16.45 0.64
C GLY A 141 -2.07 -16.87 -0.01
N ASP A 142 -2.13 -17.58 -1.12
CA ASP A 142 -0.94 -18.04 -1.87
C ASP A 142 -0.19 -16.85 -2.50
N LEU A 143 -0.96 -15.89 -3.06
CA LEU A 143 -0.41 -14.65 -3.62
C LEU A 143 0.28 -13.82 -2.54
N ASN A 144 -0.37 -13.64 -1.39
CA ASN A 144 0.19 -12.89 -0.26
C ASN A 144 1.45 -13.57 0.30
N HIS A 145 1.52 -14.90 0.28
CA HIS A 145 2.74 -15.62 0.66
C HIS A 145 3.91 -15.29 -0.27
N LEU A 146 3.68 -15.27 -1.59
CA LEU A 146 4.71 -14.85 -2.56
C LEU A 146 5.16 -13.41 -2.34
N VAL A 147 4.21 -12.48 -2.18
CA VAL A 147 4.52 -11.06 -1.96
C VAL A 147 5.32 -10.87 -0.68
N SER A 148 4.92 -11.50 0.43
CA SER A 148 5.65 -11.42 1.70
C SER A 148 7.07 -12.00 1.61
N ALA A 149 7.30 -13.06 0.82
CA ALA A 149 8.62 -13.60 0.58
C ALA A 149 9.53 -12.59 -0.14
N VAL A 150 9.00 -11.86 -1.13
CA VAL A 150 9.73 -10.79 -1.83
C VAL A 150 10.05 -9.64 -0.87
N MET A 151 9.07 -9.16 -0.09
CA MET A 151 9.27 -8.09 0.89
C MET A 151 10.33 -8.47 1.95
N SER A 152 10.31 -9.73 2.41
CA SER A 152 11.32 -10.29 3.31
C SER A 152 12.70 -10.27 2.65
N GLY A 153 12.80 -10.69 1.38
CA GLY A 153 14.05 -10.68 0.61
C GLY A 153 14.69 -9.28 0.54
N VAL A 154 13.90 -8.26 0.20
CA VAL A 154 14.37 -6.86 0.08
C VAL A 154 15.00 -6.35 1.38
N THR A 155 14.42 -6.71 2.52
CA THR A 155 14.87 -6.23 3.84
C THR A 155 15.87 -7.17 4.53
N THR A 156 16.31 -8.25 3.87
CA THR A 156 17.16 -9.26 4.52
C THR A 156 18.51 -8.70 4.97
N CYS A 157 19.13 -7.80 4.19
CA CYS A 157 20.42 -7.21 4.53
C CYS A 157 20.38 -6.23 5.72
N LEU A 158 19.19 -5.84 6.17
CA LEU A 158 18.97 -4.92 7.30
C LEU A 158 18.60 -5.65 8.59
N ARG A 159 18.28 -6.95 8.51
CA ARG A 159 17.79 -7.78 9.63
C ARG A 159 18.87 -8.69 10.18
#